data_AF-A0A3M1RX09-F1
#
_entry.id   AF-A0A3M1RX09-F1
#
_cell.length_a   1.000
_cell.length_b   1.000
_cell.length_c   1.000
_cell.angle_alpha   90.00
_cell.angle_beta   90.00
_cell.angle_gamma   90.00
#
_symmetry.space_group_name_H-M   'P 1'
#
loop_
_entity.id
_entity.type
_entity.pdbx_description
1 polymer ?
#
loop_
_entity_poly.entity_id
_entity_poly.type
_entity_poly.pdbx_seq_one_letter_code
_entity_poly.pdbx_strand_id
1 'polypeptide(L)'
;PKFSIYNGIGLLITGPLSVNFGGWLADRLVASGRPDGPVLVLSWGMWLMAASAIVFPLLPSAELSFAVYILTIVGAAMATATAPTSLVNIAPGQIRSQTIALFYLVISLIGAIIGPQAVAFFTDYLFRDESMIRYSMALLPAIVAVVAIYPASIVRAAYRRELAEREIQLAG
;
A
#
# COMPACT_ATOMS: atom_id res chain seq x y z
N PRO A 1 26.83 -13.26 -4.55
CA PRO A 1 27.44 -11.91 -4.67
C PRO A 1 26.85 -11.05 -5.81
N LYS A 2 26.88 -11.50 -7.08
CA LYS A 2 26.37 -10.72 -8.23
C LYS A 2 24.83 -10.53 -8.20
N PHE A 3 24.10 -11.59 -7.84
CA PHE A 3 22.62 -11.58 -7.75
C PHE A 3 22.09 -10.53 -6.75
N SER A 4 22.72 -10.40 -5.58
CA SER A 4 22.33 -9.41 -4.56
C SER A 4 22.55 -7.96 -5.01
N ILE A 5 23.58 -7.70 -5.85
CA ILE A 5 23.87 -6.36 -6.37
C ILE A 5 22.82 -5.95 -7.42
N TYR A 6 22.48 -6.84 -8.36
CA TYR A 6 21.44 -6.57 -9.36
C TYR A 6 20.09 -6.30 -8.71
N ASN A 7 19.73 -7.09 -7.70
CA ASN A 7 18.49 -6.88 -6.94
C ASN A 7 18.54 -5.57 -6.15
N GLY A 8 19.66 -5.26 -5.50
CA GLY A 8 19.83 -4.01 -4.76
C GLY A 8 19.71 -2.75 -5.63
N ILE A 9 20.34 -2.74 -6.80
CA ILE A 9 20.24 -1.63 -7.76
C ILE A 9 18.80 -1.51 -8.30
N GLY A 10 18.18 -2.65 -8.64
CA GLY A 10 16.78 -2.69 -9.07
C GLY A 10 15.86 -2.03 -8.04
N LEU A 11 15.98 -2.41 -6.77
CA LEU A 11 15.20 -1.83 -5.68
C LEU A 11 15.43 -0.32 -5.50
N LEU A 12 16.69 0.13 -5.59
CA LEU A 12 17.06 1.53 -5.41
C LEU A 12 16.45 2.44 -6.48
N ILE A 13 16.31 1.93 -7.71
CA ILE A 13 15.72 2.65 -8.84
C ILE A 13 14.18 2.53 -8.80
N THR A 14 13.67 1.33 -8.59
CA THR A 14 12.23 1.06 -8.57
C THR A 14 11.51 1.85 -7.49
N GLY A 15 12.08 1.99 -6.29
CA GLY A 15 11.44 2.69 -5.18
C GLY A 15 11.03 4.13 -5.53
N PRO A 16 11.99 5.04 -5.78
CA PRO A 16 11.70 6.44 -6.12
C PRO A 16 10.84 6.57 -7.37
N LEU A 17 11.12 5.80 -8.44
CA LEU A 17 10.32 5.86 -9.66
C LEU A 17 8.86 5.50 -9.40
N SER A 18 8.61 4.46 -8.59
CA SER A 18 7.24 4.01 -8.28
C SER A 18 6.48 5.02 -7.43
N VAL A 19 7.14 5.66 -6.45
CA VAL A 19 6.51 6.69 -5.60
C VAL A 19 6.14 7.90 -6.46
N ASN A 20 7.07 8.38 -7.29
CA ASN A 20 6.82 9.51 -8.19
C ASN A 20 5.74 9.19 -9.22
N PHE A 21 5.73 7.96 -9.77
CA PHE A 21 4.69 7.52 -10.67
C PHE A 21 3.31 7.49 -10.02
N GLY A 22 3.20 7.00 -8.78
CA GLY A 22 1.96 7.00 -8.02
C GLY A 22 1.42 8.41 -7.76
N GLY A 23 2.29 9.33 -7.33
CA GLY A 23 1.93 10.75 -7.16
C GLY A 23 1.48 11.41 -8.46
N TRP A 24 2.29 11.28 -9.52
CA TRP A 24 1.97 11.81 -10.84
C TRP A 24 0.63 11.29 -11.38
N LEU A 25 0.35 9.99 -11.22
CA LEU A 25 -0.90 9.39 -11.67
C LEU A 25 -2.09 9.96 -10.90
N ALA A 26 -1.95 10.18 -9.59
CA ALA A 26 -2.99 10.79 -8.77
C ALA A 26 -3.25 12.23 -9.18
N ASP A 27 -2.19 13.02 -9.35
CA ASP A 27 -2.29 14.43 -9.78
C ASP A 27 -2.91 14.55 -11.17
N ARG A 28 -2.55 13.65 -12.09
CA ARG A 28 -3.15 13.59 -13.43
C ARG A 28 -4.64 13.32 -13.38
N LEU A 29 -5.11 12.44 -12.48
CA LEU A 29 -6.53 12.20 -12.29
C LEU A 29 -7.25 13.43 -11.74
N VAL A 30 -6.67 14.10 -10.75
CA VAL A 30 -7.20 15.36 -10.21
C VAL A 30 -7.31 16.42 -11.29
N ALA A 31 -6.25 16.62 -12.08
CA ALA A 31 -6.22 17.55 -13.20
C ALA A 31 -7.25 17.23 -14.30
N SER A 32 -7.66 15.95 -14.43
CA SER A 32 -8.70 15.52 -15.36
C SER A 32 -10.14 15.70 -14.83
N GLY A 33 -10.32 16.37 -13.68
CA GLY A 33 -11.64 16.58 -13.06
C GLY A 33 -12.09 15.45 -12.14
N ARG A 34 -11.18 14.57 -11.70
CA ARG A 34 -11.47 13.53 -10.70
C ARG A 34 -10.83 13.86 -9.35
N PRO A 35 -11.53 14.58 -8.46
CA PRO A 35 -10.97 14.99 -7.17
C PRO A 35 -10.69 13.79 -6.22
N ASP A 36 -11.28 12.62 -6.51
CA ASP A 36 -10.98 11.33 -5.86
C ASP A 36 -9.76 10.60 -6.42
N GLY A 37 -8.97 11.24 -7.29
CA GLY A 37 -7.76 10.70 -7.91
C GLY A 37 -6.80 10.01 -6.93
N PRO A 38 -6.40 10.65 -5.80
CA PRO A 38 -5.51 10.02 -4.81
C PRO A 38 -6.08 8.71 -4.24
N VAL A 39 -7.37 8.66 -3.92
CA VAL A 39 -8.01 7.45 -3.36
C VAL A 39 -8.15 6.35 -4.39
N LEU A 40 -8.35 6.70 -5.67
CA LEU A 40 -8.35 5.72 -6.78
C LEU A 40 -6.98 5.07 -6.95
N VAL A 41 -5.92 5.87 -6.98
CA VAL A 41 -4.55 5.36 -7.13
C VAL A 41 -4.11 4.56 -5.90
N LEU A 42 -4.51 4.99 -4.70
CA LEU A 42 -4.35 4.22 -3.47
C LEU A 42 -4.97 2.83 -3.61
N SER A 43 -6.22 2.78 -4.08
CA SER A 43 -6.96 1.52 -4.25
C SER A 43 -6.30 0.61 -5.29
N TRP A 44 -5.87 1.15 -6.44
CA TRP A 44 -5.13 0.39 -7.45
C TRP A 44 -3.80 -0.15 -6.92
N GLY A 45 -3.07 0.67 -6.17
CA GLY A 45 -1.83 0.28 -5.51
C GLY A 45 -2.04 -0.86 -4.51
N MET A 46 -3.10 -0.79 -3.69
CA MET A 46 -3.48 -1.85 -2.76
C MET A 46 -3.81 -3.16 -3.45
N TRP A 47 -4.58 -3.14 -4.55
CA TRP A 47 -4.88 -4.34 -5.33
C TRP A 47 -3.64 -4.96 -5.95
N LEU A 48 -2.78 -4.15 -6.56
CA LEU A 48 -1.52 -4.61 -7.16
C LEU A 48 -0.60 -5.20 -6.08
N MET A 49 -0.46 -4.52 -4.95
CA MET A 49 0.33 -4.97 -3.81
C MET A 49 -0.20 -6.29 -3.26
N ALA A 50 -1.50 -6.40 -3.01
CA ALA A 50 -2.13 -7.61 -2.48
C ALA A 50 -1.92 -8.81 -3.42
N ALA A 51 -2.27 -8.66 -4.70
CA ALA A 51 -2.17 -9.75 -5.66
C ALA A 51 -0.72 -10.24 -5.81
N SER A 52 0.24 -9.31 -5.94
CA SER A 52 1.65 -9.66 -6.07
C SER A 52 2.25 -10.22 -4.77
N ALA A 53 1.88 -9.69 -3.60
CA ALA A 53 2.33 -10.15 -2.29
C ALA A 53 1.92 -11.61 -2.00
N ILE A 54 0.73 -12.01 -2.46
CA ILE A 54 0.24 -13.39 -2.33
C ILE A 54 1.00 -14.33 -3.28
N VAL A 55 1.30 -13.87 -4.49
CA VAL A 55 1.85 -14.72 -5.56
C VAL A 55 3.37 -14.90 -5.43
N PHE A 56 4.14 -13.87 -5.08
CA PHE A 56 5.60 -13.94 -5.13
C PHE A 56 6.25 -15.08 -4.31
N PRO A 57 5.78 -15.44 -3.09
CA PRO A 57 6.41 -16.51 -2.31
C PRO A 57 6.02 -17.91 -2.83
N LEU A 58 5.01 -18.01 -3.69
CA LEU A 58 4.51 -19.28 -4.25
C LEU A 58 5.23 -19.67 -5.55
N LEU A 59 6.05 -18.78 -6.10
CA LEU A 59 6.74 -19.02 -7.37
C LEU A 59 7.94 -19.97 -7.21
N PRO A 60 8.21 -20.80 -8.23
CA PRO A 60 9.21 -21.87 -8.14
C PRO A 60 10.66 -21.39 -8.32
N SER A 61 10.89 -20.18 -8.83
CA SER A 61 12.23 -19.64 -9.07
C SER A 61 12.45 -18.28 -8.42
N ALA A 62 13.68 -18.04 -7.97
CA ALA A 62 14.06 -16.80 -7.29
C ALA A 62 13.93 -15.57 -8.19
N GLU A 63 14.22 -15.72 -9.49
CA GLU A 63 14.12 -14.65 -10.48
C GLU A 63 12.66 -14.22 -10.68
N LEU A 64 11.73 -15.18 -10.78
CA LEU A 64 10.30 -14.89 -10.92
C LEU A 64 9.73 -14.30 -9.64
N SER A 65 10.09 -14.83 -8.47
CA SER A 65 9.72 -14.26 -7.18
C SER A 65 10.17 -12.81 -7.06
N PHE A 66 11.41 -12.50 -7.46
CA PHE A 66 11.91 -11.13 -7.43
C PHE A 66 11.17 -10.20 -8.41
N ALA A 67 10.89 -10.68 -9.63
CA ALA A 67 10.14 -9.91 -10.62
C ALA A 67 8.72 -9.57 -10.13
N VAL A 68 8.03 -10.50 -9.49
CA VAL A 68 6.69 -10.23 -8.91
C VAL A 68 6.79 -9.38 -7.64
N TYR A 69 7.85 -9.55 -6.84
CA TYR A 69 8.09 -8.71 -5.67
C TYR A 69 8.28 -7.22 -6.03
N ILE A 70 8.89 -6.91 -7.19
CA ILE A 70 8.94 -5.55 -7.72
C ILE A 70 7.53 -4.95 -7.87
N LEU A 71 6.53 -5.73 -8.31
CA LEU A 71 5.15 -5.25 -8.40
C LEU A 71 4.54 -4.97 -7.03
N THR A 72 4.93 -5.74 -6.01
CA THR A 72 4.53 -5.47 -4.62
C THR A 72 5.06 -4.12 -4.17
N ILE A 73 6.32 -3.81 -4.49
CA ILE A 73 6.93 -2.51 -4.19
C ILE A 73 6.24 -1.38 -4.93
N VAL A 74 5.91 -1.57 -6.21
CA VAL A 74 5.18 -0.56 -7.00
C VAL A 74 3.82 -0.25 -6.35
N GLY A 75 3.05 -1.28 -5.99
CA GLY A 75 1.76 -1.10 -5.32
C GLY A 75 1.89 -0.41 -3.96
N ALA A 76 2.87 -0.82 -3.16
CA ALA A 76 3.17 -0.19 -1.86
C ALA A 76 3.63 1.27 -2.00
N ALA A 77 4.39 1.59 -3.04
CA ALA A 77 4.85 2.94 -3.34
C ALA A 77 3.69 3.84 -3.76
N MET A 78 2.77 3.34 -4.61
CA MET A 78 1.54 4.06 -4.95
C MET A 78 0.70 4.36 -3.69
N ALA A 79 0.56 3.39 -2.78
CA ALA A 79 -0.17 3.58 -1.54
C ALA A 79 0.50 4.63 -0.62
N THR A 80 1.82 4.54 -0.46
CA THR A 80 2.61 5.49 0.34
C THR A 80 2.53 6.92 -0.22
N ALA A 81 2.49 7.08 -1.54
CA ALA A 81 2.39 8.40 -2.18
C ALA A 81 1.00 9.05 -1.99
N THR A 82 -0.07 8.24 -1.97
CA THR A 82 -1.44 8.74 -2.13
C THR A 82 -2.31 8.67 -0.88
N ALA A 83 -2.01 7.77 0.06
CA ALA A 83 -2.67 7.71 1.36
C ALA A 83 -2.51 9.00 2.19
N PRO A 84 -1.29 9.53 2.44
CA PRO A 84 -1.13 10.76 3.21
C PRO A 84 -1.76 11.97 2.49
N THR A 85 -1.64 12.04 1.16
CA THR A 85 -2.27 13.06 0.33
C THR A 85 -3.79 13.04 0.49
N SER A 86 -4.41 11.87 0.49
CA SER A 86 -5.84 11.72 0.73
C SER A 86 -6.20 12.23 2.13
N LEU A 87 -5.45 11.86 3.17
CA LEU A 87 -5.75 12.30 4.54
C LEU A 87 -5.66 13.83 4.72
N VAL A 88 -4.64 14.49 4.16
CA VAL A 88 -4.51 15.96 4.32
C VAL A 88 -5.55 16.76 3.54
N ASN A 89 -6.03 16.21 2.42
CA ASN A 89 -7.07 16.85 1.62
C ASN A 89 -8.38 16.99 2.40
N ILE A 90 -8.66 16.05 3.31
CA ILE A 90 -9.85 16.06 4.18
C ILE A 90 -9.57 16.54 5.61
N ALA A 91 -8.31 16.67 6.02
CA ALA A 91 -7.95 17.16 7.36
C ALA A 91 -8.09 18.69 7.46
N PRO A 92 -8.61 19.25 8.58
CA PRO A 92 -8.63 20.70 8.84
C PRO A 92 -7.23 21.30 8.82
N GLY A 93 -7.11 22.55 8.36
CA GLY A 93 -5.81 23.23 8.15
C GLY A 93 -4.87 23.17 9.36
N GLN A 94 -5.40 23.30 10.59
CA GLN A 94 -4.58 23.32 11.80
C GLN A 94 -3.98 21.95 12.18
N ILE A 95 -4.61 20.84 11.76
CA ILE A 95 -4.22 19.47 12.18
C ILE A 95 -3.69 18.60 11.02
N ARG A 96 -3.44 19.17 9.84
CA ARG A 96 -2.94 18.42 8.66
C ARG A 96 -1.65 17.64 8.96
N SER A 97 -0.64 18.31 9.53
CA SER A 97 0.65 17.68 9.84
C SER A 97 0.54 16.63 10.95
N GLN A 98 -0.32 16.87 11.96
CA GLN A 98 -0.58 15.91 13.03
C GLN A 98 -1.30 14.66 12.51
N THR A 99 -2.21 14.82 11.55
CA THR A 99 -2.93 13.72 10.90
C THR A 99 -1.95 12.77 10.19
N ILE A 100 -1.00 13.32 9.42
CA ILE A 100 0.04 12.50 8.78
C ILE A 100 0.94 11.82 9.82
N ALA A 101 1.33 12.53 10.88
CA ALA A 101 2.20 11.96 11.92
C ALA A 101 1.53 10.77 12.62
N LEU A 102 0.25 10.91 12.99
CA LEU A 102 -0.54 9.82 13.57
C LEU A 102 -0.70 8.66 12.59
N PHE A 103 -0.96 8.95 11.31
CA PHE A 103 -1.03 7.93 10.27
C PHE A 103 0.26 7.10 10.20
N TYR A 104 1.42 7.76 10.07
CA TYR A 104 2.71 7.06 10.00
C TYR A 104 3.05 6.31 11.28
N LEU A 105 2.73 6.88 12.44
CA LEU A 105 2.91 6.22 13.72
C LEU A 105 2.12 4.90 13.77
N VAL A 106 0.83 4.95 13.47
CA VAL A 106 -0.07 3.78 13.54
C VAL A 106 0.37 2.70 12.56
N ILE A 107 0.63 3.04 11.29
CA ILE A 107 1.02 2.02 10.31
C ILE A 107 2.39 1.43 10.62
N SER A 108 3.33 2.22 11.14
CA SER A 108 4.67 1.75 11.48
C SER A 108 4.65 0.82 12.68
N LEU A 109 3.91 1.19 13.74
CA LEU A 109 3.76 0.36 14.93
C LEU A 109 3.06 -0.97 14.62
N ILE A 110 1.92 -0.91 13.94
CA ILE A 110 1.14 -2.12 13.58
C ILE A 110 1.97 -3.00 12.64
N GLY A 111 2.60 -2.42 11.61
CA GLY A 111 3.40 -3.17 10.64
C GLY A 111 4.60 -3.87 11.29
N ALA A 112 5.34 -3.16 12.15
CA ALA A 112 6.53 -3.70 12.81
C ALA A 112 6.20 -4.77 13.85
N ILE A 113 5.12 -4.60 14.61
CA ILE A 113 4.75 -5.55 15.68
C ILE A 113 4.07 -6.77 15.07
N ILE A 114 3.06 -6.58 14.22
CA ILE A 114 2.19 -7.68 13.78
C ILE A 114 2.76 -8.41 12.58
N GLY A 115 3.45 -7.74 11.66
CA GLY A 115 3.83 -8.31 10.37
C GLY A 115 4.68 -9.60 10.49
N PRO A 116 5.93 -9.50 10.95
CA PRO A 116 6.81 -10.67 11.07
C PRO A 116 6.30 -11.70 12.08
N GLN A 117 5.71 -11.24 13.19
CA GLN A 117 5.19 -12.11 14.24
C GLN A 117 4.02 -12.95 13.77
N ALA A 118 3.12 -12.40 12.94
CA ALA A 118 2.01 -13.16 12.36
C ALA A 118 2.50 -14.24 11.39
N VAL A 119 3.52 -13.94 10.56
CA VAL A 119 4.14 -14.94 9.67
C VAL A 119 4.77 -16.07 10.48
N ALA A 120 5.51 -15.75 11.54
CA ALA A 120 6.09 -16.74 12.44
C ALA A 120 5.00 -17.58 13.12
N PHE A 121 3.95 -16.93 13.65
CA PHE A 121 2.82 -17.60 14.27
C PHE A 121 2.14 -18.60 13.33
N PHE A 122 1.87 -18.21 12.07
CA PHE A 122 1.29 -19.12 11.10
C PHE A 122 2.22 -20.29 10.78
N THR A 123 3.52 -20.05 10.68
CA THR A 123 4.50 -21.11 10.37
C THR A 123 4.60 -22.12 11.53
N ASP A 124 4.77 -21.63 12.76
CA ASP A 124 5.08 -22.46 13.92
C ASP A 124 3.84 -23.14 14.52
N TYR A 125 2.70 -22.43 14.56
CA TYR A 125 1.51 -22.90 15.27
C TYR A 125 0.38 -23.40 14.37
N LEU A 126 0.18 -22.77 13.20
CA LEU A 126 -0.87 -23.15 12.25
C LEU A 126 -0.40 -24.28 11.33
N PHE A 127 0.73 -24.09 10.63
CA PHE A 127 1.28 -25.10 9.73
C PHE A 127 2.12 -26.14 10.45
N ARG A 128 2.80 -25.76 11.55
CA ARG A 128 3.67 -26.63 12.36
C ARG A 128 4.79 -27.30 11.53
N ASP A 129 5.23 -26.62 10.48
CA ASP A 129 6.25 -27.08 9.55
C ASP A 129 6.99 -25.86 8.99
N GLU A 130 8.28 -25.76 9.28
CA GLU A 130 9.13 -24.64 8.85
C GLU A 130 9.26 -24.56 7.31
N SER A 131 9.12 -25.70 6.61
CA SER A 131 9.15 -25.75 5.15
C SER A 131 7.94 -25.07 4.48
N MET A 132 6.91 -24.75 5.27
CA MET A 132 5.66 -24.11 4.84
C MET A 132 5.67 -22.58 4.97
N ILE A 133 6.80 -21.96 5.34
CA ILE A 133 6.92 -20.50 5.50
C ILE A 133 6.40 -19.69 4.31
N ARG A 134 6.59 -20.19 3.07
CA ARG A 134 6.06 -19.57 1.85
C ARG A 134 4.53 -19.41 1.86
N TYR A 135 3.81 -20.35 2.46
CA TYR A 135 2.35 -20.28 2.59
C TYR A 135 1.94 -19.27 3.67
N SER A 136 2.70 -19.15 4.76
CA SER A 136 2.50 -18.08 5.75
C SER A 136 2.70 -16.70 5.14
N MET A 137 3.73 -16.53 4.31
CA MET A 137 4.02 -15.30 3.58
C MET A 137 2.96 -14.95 2.54
N ALA A 138 2.24 -15.93 1.99
CA ALA A 138 1.11 -15.70 1.08
C ALA A 138 -0.22 -15.46 1.84
N LEU A 139 -0.43 -16.18 2.93
CA LEU A 139 -1.66 -16.15 3.72
C LEU A 139 -1.86 -14.81 4.43
N LEU A 140 -0.80 -14.26 5.02
CA LEU A 140 -0.90 -13.00 5.75
C LEU A 140 -1.38 -11.84 4.85
N PRO A 141 -0.75 -11.55 3.68
CA PRO A 141 -1.26 -10.57 2.74
C PRO A 141 -2.68 -10.89 2.26
N ALA A 142 -3.05 -12.16 2.08
CA ALA A 142 -4.41 -12.52 1.67
C ALA A 142 -5.46 -12.10 2.72
N ILE A 143 -5.19 -12.36 4.01
CA ILE A 143 -6.07 -11.94 5.11
C ILE A 143 -6.14 -10.41 5.18
N VAL A 144 -4.98 -9.75 5.17
CA VAL A 144 -4.91 -8.27 5.26
C VAL A 144 -5.58 -7.61 4.05
N ALA A 145 -5.42 -8.18 2.86
CA ALA A 145 -6.05 -7.67 1.64
C ALA A 145 -7.57 -7.67 1.77
N VAL A 146 -8.19 -8.73 2.29
CA VAL A 146 -9.64 -8.77 2.51
C VAL A 146 -10.07 -7.62 3.43
N VAL A 147 -9.36 -7.40 4.53
CA VAL A 147 -9.69 -6.33 5.49
C VAL A 147 -9.47 -4.94 4.90
N ALA A 148 -8.39 -4.74 4.15
CA ALA A 148 -8.03 -3.43 3.59
C ALA A 148 -8.89 -3.05 2.37
N ILE A 149 -9.26 -4.03 1.55
CA ILE A 149 -9.95 -3.81 0.27
C ILE A 149 -11.46 -3.78 0.44
N TYR A 150 -12.02 -4.57 1.37
CA TYR A 150 -13.45 -4.61 1.64
C TYR A 150 -14.07 -3.21 1.84
N PRO A 151 -13.49 -2.28 2.65
CA PRO A 151 -14.04 -0.95 2.81
C PRO A 151 -13.62 0.06 1.73
N ALA A 152 -12.83 -0.31 0.71
CA ALA A 152 -12.27 0.67 -0.24
C ALA A 152 -13.35 1.50 -0.97
N SER A 153 -14.49 0.89 -1.31
CA SER A 153 -15.63 1.59 -1.89
C SER A 153 -16.28 2.58 -0.91
N ILE A 154 -16.37 2.20 0.36
CA ILE A 154 -16.91 3.03 1.45
C ILE A 154 -15.98 4.21 1.72
N VAL A 155 -14.67 3.96 1.83
CA VAL A 155 -13.64 5.00 2.00
C VAL A 155 -13.71 6.01 0.85
N ARG A 156 -13.82 5.52 -0.39
CA ARG A 156 -13.97 6.39 -1.55
C ARG A 156 -15.25 7.22 -1.51
N ALA A 157 -16.38 6.62 -1.13
CA ALA A 157 -17.65 7.33 -1.02
C ALA A 157 -17.61 8.42 0.06
N ALA A 158 -17.06 8.10 1.23
CA ALA A 158 -16.89 9.04 2.34
C ALA A 158 -15.94 10.19 1.96
N TYR A 159 -14.81 9.87 1.33
CA TYR A 159 -13.84 10.87 0.86
C TYR A 159 -14.47 11.88 -0.13
N ARG A 160 -15.29 11.40 -1.07
CA ARG A 160 -15.99 12.27 -2.02
C ARG A 160 -17.00 13.20 -1.36
N ARG A 161 -17.69 12.74 -0.31
CA ARG A 161 -18.65 13.57 0.45
C ARG A 161 -17.94 14.71 1.17
N GLU A 162 -16.86 14.39 1.87
CA GLU A 162 -16.08 15.35 2.64
C GLU A 162 -15.44 16.43 1.74
N LEU A 163 -14.98 16.03 0.55
CA LEU A 163 -14.48 17.00 -0.44
C LEU A 163 -15.57 17.96 -0.93
N ALA A 164 -16.77 17.45 -1.22
CA ALA A 164 -17.89 18.28 -1.66
C ALA A 164 -18.34 19.27 -0.58
N GLU A 165 -18.36 18.85 0.69
CA GLU A 165 -18.70 19.73 1.82
C GLU A 165 -17.68 20.87 1.98
N ARG A 166 -16.39 20.60 1.77
CA ARG A 166 -15.34 21.63 1.78
C ARG A 166 -15.46 22.61 0.63
N GLU A 167 -15.77 22.14 -0.58
CA GLU A 167 -15.99 23.02 -1.73
C GLU A 167 -17.15 23.99 -1.46
N ILE A 168 -18.24 23.51 -0.84
CA ILE A 168 -19.38 24.35 -0.44
C ILE A 168 -18.97 25.38 0.63
N GLN A 169 -18.20 24.96 1.65
CA GLN A 169 -17.73 25.86 2.71
C GLN A 169 -16.79 26.96 2.21
N LEU A 170 -16.02 26.69 1.15
CA LEU A 170 -15.12 27.68 0.54
C LEU A 170 -15.86 28.63 -0.43
N ALA A 171 -17.04 28.24 -0.91
CA ALA A 171 -17.84 29.01 -1.87
C ALA A 171 -18.90 29.92 -1.23
N GLY A 172 -19.21 29.74 0.05
CA GLY A 172 -20.12 30.58 0.84
C GLY A 172 -19.38 31.61 1.67
#